data_AF-K7YLX3-F1
#
_entry.id   AF-K7YLX3-F1
#
_cell.length_a   1.000
_cell.length_b   1.000
_cell.length_c   1.000
_cell.angle_alpha   90.00
_cell.angle_beta   90.00
_cell.angle_gamma   90.00
#
_symmetry.space_group_name_H-M   'P 1'
#
loop_
_entity.id
_entity.type
_entity.pdbx_description
1 polymer ?
#
loop_
_entity_poly.entity_id
_entity_poly.type
_entity_poly.pdbx_seq_one_letter_code
_entity_poly.pdbx_strand_id
1 'polypeptide(L)'
;MFSVKIGMHCMKRIAILVPLFFSACGFKMDLFQSEQGSASGSECQEDLLNSDRCRVGAEKYVASSLGSNVLGPNGQLSVPIPQGYYDGSSSVAISDSNLDSQNIKKDISILGIVGSLEDRYPSCSDDALNAVKCSTGGARYVYDGAFGGRSVACSSGANAVACWAGANQFVTSTAGADVVGSNGALVVSLPNGYYEAKTCSIADLNLTAGNVRQGVQIFGVNGSYVGSFGAGIASQAHRDVSSNQITMESEVSTYAGAELPSGGGFEYRAIPDVLKDDDGSDGLSCNYAPRPSTTCGTSQATIALRIADCASKNAATASWDGATQCNGGQGLWRLVTRAGANKEVWQDQRTGLVWSSIVSSTGSTWCMSSGNTQHAPVYFAESYHGASGTPMEGNGAIGSFGGGSSSQQETITVTFTSATTYTVTGSSGASGCQAGSAAGGLTGVAGSTSTWSRTNYCSFTLRQGSTNFTAGDTFIISSASSTDTCFPGSANQPAAKYSVCYEGAGLSAVPGENWGTGVYLDSKGYMGKSTALSIHWRLPTLADYQLAEVDGVRFVMPDMGLPGGERPTRDGSPGGNNTHLEWTATVDAGGLNRRSSLLFDSVSGLGYGKRRSLTGGVRCVGR
;
A
#
# COMPACT_ATOMS: atom_id res chain seq x y z
N MET A 1 -79.67 10.53 -24.93
CA MET A 1 -79.54 9.22 -25.59
C MET A 1 -79.01 8.25 -24.54
N PHE A 2 -79.83 7.60 -23.70
CA PHE A 2 -80.87 6.59 -24.04
C PHE A 2 -80.29 5.55 -25.02
N SER A 3 -79.85 4.38 -24.54
CA SER A 3 -80.66 3.16 -24.23
C SER A 3 -80.94 2.39 -25.53
N VAL A 4 -80.77 1.06 -25.60
CA VAL A 4 -81.74 0.07 -25.10
C VAL A 4 -81.12 -1.33 -24.93
N LYS A 5 -81.50 -2.04 -23.85
CA LYS A 5 -81.30 -3.50 -23.64
C LYS A 5 -82.25 -4.33 -24.51
N ILE A 6 -81.87 -5.55 -24.88
CA ILE A 6 -82.68 -6.81 -25.00
C ILE A 6 -81.69 -7.88 -25.52
N GLY A 7 -81.70 -9.16 -25.10
CA GLY A 7 -82.48 -9.86 -24.08
C GLY A 7 -81.97 -11.32 -23.93
N MET A 8 -82.30 -11.99 -22.84
CA MET A 8 -81.89 -13.38 -22.55
C MET A 8 -82.64 -14.41 -23.42
N HIS A 9 -81.97 -15.52 -23.75
CA HIS A 9 -82.34 -16.92 -23.44
C HIS A 9 -81.48 -17.87 -24.32
N CYS A 10 -81.26 -19.16 -24.06
CA CYS A 10 -81.21 -20.05 -22.90
C CYS A 10 -81.16 -21.48 -23.52
N MET A 11 -80.38 -22.40 -22.92
CA MET A 11 -80.43 -23.87 -23.10
C MET A 11 -79.82 -24.59 -24.34
N LYS A 12 -78.96 -25.55 -23.97
CA LYS A 12 -78.86 -26.97 -24.39
C LYS A 12 -78.09 -27.38 -25.67
N ARG A 13 -76.91 -27.93 -25.39
CA ARG A 13 -76.34 -29.23 -25.85
C ARG A 13 -76.92 -29.86 -27.13
N ILE A 14 -76.04 -30.15 -28.09
CA ILE A 14 -75.73 -31.52 -28.59
C ILE A 14 -74.36 -31.47 -29.31
N ALA A 15 -73.73 -32.63 -29.52
CA ALA A 15 -72.27 -32.75 -29.67
C ALA A 15 -71.81 -33.36 -31.02
N ILE A 16 -70.49 -33.28 -31.24
CA ILE A 16 -69.67 -34.08 -32.17
C ILE A 16 -69.85 -33.80 -33.68
N LEU A 17 -68.81 -33.21 -34.30
CA LEU A 17 -67.96 -33.92 -35.28
C LEU A 17 -66.61 -33.19 -35.46
N VAL A 18 -65.50 -33.95 -35.46
CA VAL A 18 -64.11 -33.52 -35.71
C VAL A 18 -63.45 -34.63 -36.54
N PRO A 19 -62.79 -34.32 -37.67
CA PRO A 19 -61.31 -34.39 -37.78
C PRO A 19 -60.74 -33.22 -38.65
N LEU A 20 -59.45 -32.96 -38.87
CA LEU A 20 -58.11 -33.47 -38.49
C LEU A 20 -57.15 -32.30 -38.90
N PHE A 21 -56.09 -31.89 -38.20
CA PHE A 21 -54.74 -32.49 -38.14
C PHE A 21 -53.84 -31.50 -37.37
N PHE A 22 -52.95 -31.94 -36.47
CA PHE A 22 -51.61 -31.36 -36.33
C PHE A 22 -50.64 -32.35 -35.67
N SER A 23 -49.34 -32.22 -35.98
CA SER A 23 -48.33 -33.25 -35.75
C SER A 23 -47.53 -33.06 -34.46
N ALA A 24 -46.93 -34.16 -34.00
CA ALA A 24 -46.26 -34.33 -32.73
C ALA A 24 -45.09 -33.37 -32.43
N CYS A 25 -45.06 -32.86 -31.20
CA CYS A 25 -43.84 -32.80 -30.40
C CYS A 25 -44.15 -33.31 -28.99
N GLY A 26 -43.31 -34.18 -28.45
CA GLY A 26 -43.69 -35.11 -27.38
C GLY A 26 -43.67 -34.53 -25.97
N PHE A 27 -44.65 -33.70 -25.62
CA PHE A 27 -45.06 -33.58 -24.21
C PHE A 27 -46.09 -34.67 -23.90
N LYS A 28 -45.73 -35.61 -23.02
CA LYS A 28 -46.75 -36.31 -22.22
C LYS A 28 -47.35 -35.29 -21.25
N MET A 29 -48.38 -34.59 -21.71
CA MET A 29 -49.44 -34.24 -20.77
C MET A 29 -50.09 -35.55 -20.35
N ASP A 30 -49.64 -36.09 -19.21
CA ASP A 30 -50.51 -36.93 -18.39
C ASP A 30 -51.62 -36.02 -17.87
N LEU A 31 -52.59 -35.77 -18.77
CA LEU A 31 -53.89 -35.23 -18.46
C LEU A 31 -54.49 -36.23 -17.47
N PHE A 32 -54.38 -35.91 -16.17
CA PHE A 32 -55.20 -36.52 -15.14
C PHE A 32 -56.65 -36.17 -15.47
N GLN A 33 -57.24 -36.91 -16.40
CA GLN A 33 -58.66 -37.20 -16.33
C GLN A 33 -58.91 -37.67 -14.92
N SER A 34 -59.78 -36.97 -14.19
CA SER A 34 -60.36 -37.51 -12.99
C SER A 34 -61.27 -38.67 -13.39
N GLU A 35 -60.66 -39.84 -13.61
CA GLU A 35 -61.38 -41.07 -13.37
C GLU A 35 -61.94 -40.94 -11.95
N GLN A 36 -63.27 -40.84 -11.83
CA GLN A 36 -63.96 -41.09 -10.58
C GLN A 36 -63.93 -42.59 -10.29
N GLY A 37 -62.71 -43.12 -10.16
CA GLY A 37 -62.37 -44.45 -9.70
C GLY A 37 -61.87 -44.35 -8.25
N SER A 38 -62.52 -45.11 -7.37
CA SER A 38 -62.11 -45.41 -5.99
C SER A 38 -61.53 -44.26 -5.16
N ALA A 39 -62.40 -43.60 -4.39
CA ALA A 39 -62.04 -42.61 -3.36
C ALA A 39 -61.36 -43.26 -2.14
N SER A 40 -60.12 -43.74 -2.31
CA SER A 40 -59.32 -44.37 -1.24
C SER A 40 -57.82 -44.03 -1.28
N GLY A 41 -57.45 -42.92 -1.91
CA GLY A 41 -56.11 -42.32 -1.79
C GLY A 41 -56.18 -41.09 -0.88
N SER A 42 -55.22 -40.95 0.03
CA SER A 42 -55.12 -39.80 0.94
C SER A 42 -54.88 -38.49 0.20
N GLU A 43 -55.29 -37.37 0.79
CA GLU A 43 -54.85 -36.06 0.31
C GLU A 43 -53.33 -35.92 0.45
N CYS A 44 -52.73 -35.14 -0.44
CA CYS A 44 -51.34 -34.75 -0.33
C CYS A 44 -51.16 -33.89 0.92
N GLN A 45 -50.19 -34.25 1.76
CA GLN A 45 -49.84 -33.40 2.90
C GLN A 45 -49.21 -32.10 2.39
N GLU A 46 -49.65 -30.98 2.94
CA GLU A 46 -49.16 -29.65 2.61
C GLU A 46 -47.76 -29.42 3.17
N ASP A 47 -46.98 -28.65 2.42
CA ASP A 47 -45.58 -28.29 2.64
C ASP A 47 -44.63 -29.49 2.79
N LEU A 48 -45.11 -30.67 2.42
CA LEU A 48 -44.49 -31.95 2.73
C LEU A 48 -44.24 -32.82 1.50
N LEU A 49 -43.29 -33.71 1.71
CA LEU A 49 -42.82 -34.68 0.75
C LEU A 49 -43.80 -35.86 0.68
N ASN A 50 -44.49 -36.02 -0.44
CA ASN A 50 -45.47 -37.09 -0.60
C ASN A 50 -44.80 -38.31 -1.26
N SER A 51 -44.60 -39.37 -0.47
CA SER A 51 -43.94 -40.63 -0.90
C SER A 51 -44.77 -41.44 -1.92
N ASP A 52 -46.08 -41.23 -1.92
CA ASP A 52 -47.06 -42.00 -2.67
C ASP A 52 -47.96 -41.07 -3.49
N ARG A 53 -48.64 -41.64 -4.51
CA ARG A 53 -49.61 -40.90 -5.32
C ARG A 53 -50.82 -40.48 -4.48
N CYS A 54 -50.81 -39.20 -4.09
CA CYS A 54 -51.83 -38.56 -3.27
C CYS A 54 -52.79 -37.69 -4.10
N ARG A 55 -53.89 -37.23 -3.48
CA ARG A 55 -54.88 -36.34 -4.11
C ARG A 55 -54.60 -34.89 -3.78
N VAL A 56 -54.55 -34.04 -4.80
CA VAL A 56 -54.29 -32.60 -4.67
C VAL A 56 -55.63 -31.86 -4.58
N GLY A 57 -55.80 -31.05 -3.53
CA GLY A 57 -56.98 -30.19 -3.38
C GLY A 57 -56.99 -29.04 -4.40
N ALA A 58 -58.14 -28.36 -4.53
CA ALA A 58 -58.20 -27.12 -5.29
C ALA A 58 -57.22 -26.07 -4.71
N GLU A 59 -56.67 -25.21 -5.57
CA GLU A 59 -55.77 -24.11 -5.21
C GLU A 59 -54.40 -24.51 -4.59
N LYS A 60 -54.02 -25.80 -4.65
CA LYS A 60 -52.69 -26.28 -4.22
C LYS A 60 -51.71 -26.46 -5.40
N TYR A 61 -50.43 -26.20 -5.17
CA TYR A 61 -49.35 -26.32 -6.14
C TYR A 61 -48.51 -27.59 -5.93
N VAL A 62 -48.10 -28.24 -7.03
CA VAL A 62 -47.32 -29.49 -7.00
C VAL A 62 -46.00 -29.27 -7.73
N ALA A 63 -44.88 -29.60 -7.08
CA ALA A 63 -43.55 -29.53 -7.68
C ALA A 63 -42.89 -30.93 -7.68
N SER A 64 -42.44 -31.38 -8.85
CA SER A 64 -41.75 -32.66 -9.01
C SER A 64 -40.28 -32.63 -8.55
N SER A 65 -39.76 -31.47 -8.17
CA SER A 65 -38.39 -31.27 -7.69
C SER A 65 -38.34 -30.22 -6.59
N LEU A 66 -37.54 -30.49 -5.55
CA LEU A 66 -37.08 -29.45 -4.63
C LEU A 66 -36.09 -28.54 -5.36
N GLY A 67 -36.25 -27.23 -5.20
CA GLY A 67 -35.31 -26.24 -5.71
C GLY A 67 -33.95 -26.35 -5.01
N SER A 68 -32.88 -26.07 -5.74
CA SER A 68 -31.51 -26.03 -5.20
C SER A 68 -31.10 -24.60 -4.87
N ASN A 69 -29.99 -24.45 -4.12
CA ASN A 69 -29.30 -23.17 -3.99
C ASN A 69 -29.05 -22.53 -5.36
N VAL A 70 -29.24 -21.21 -5.44
CA VAL A 70 -29.10 -20.43 -6.66
C VAL A 70 -27.86 -19.55 -6.55
N LEU A 71 -26.97 -19.63 -7.54
CA LEU A 71 -25.79 -18.77 -7.63
C LEU A 71 -26.01 -17.72 -8.73
N GLY A 72 -25.91 -16.45 -8.37
CA GLY A 72 -26.00 -15.33 -9.30
C GLY A 72 -24.80 -15.25 -10.25
N PRO A 73 -24.99 -14.76 -11.48
CA PRO A 73 -23.88 -14.37 -12.34
C PRO A 73 -23.03 -13.25 -11.72
N ASN A 74 -21.74 -13.25 -12.04
CA ASN A 74 -20.78 -12.25 -11.55
C ASN A 74 -21.26 -10.81 -11.85
N GLY A 75 -21.41 -10.00 -10.81
CA GLY A 75 -21.80 -8.59 -10.91
C GLY A 75 -23.31 -8.31 -10.99
N GLN A 76 -24.19 -9.29 -10.70
CA GLN A 76 -25.65 -9.08 -10.65
C GLN A 76 -26.23 -9.06 -9.22
N LEU A 77 -27.06 -8.05 -8.91
CA LEU A 77 -27.78 -7.89 -7.62
C LEU A 77 -29.17 -8.54 -7.60
N SER A 78 -29.67 -8.96 -8.76
CA SER A 78 -30.98 -9.57 -8.93
C SER A 78 -30.82 -10.83 -9.77
N VAL A 79 -31.32 -11.95 -9.26
CA VAL A 79 -31.21 -13.27 -9.90
C VAL A 79 -32.62 -13.86 -10.02
N PRO A 80 -33.03 -14.39 -11.19
CA PRO A 80 -34.29 -15.10 -11.32
C PRO A 80 -34.25 -16.40 -10.50
N ILE A 81 -35.29 -16.66 -9.71
CA ILE A 81 -35.42 -17.93 -8.98
C ILE A 81 -35.95 -18.98 -9.98
N PRO A 82 -35.25 -20.11 -10.19
CA PRO A 82 -35.76 -21.20 -11.02
C PRO A 82 -37.12 -21.71 -10.52
N GLN A 83 -37.99 -22.13 -11.43
CA GLN A 83 -39.32 -22.63 -11.08
C GLN A 83 -39.22 -23.91 -10.23
N GLY A 84 -39.88 -23.92 -9.07
CA GLY A 84 -39.85 -25.06 -8.15
C GLY A 84 -40.45 -24.76 -6.78
N TYR A 85 -40.50 -25.79 -5.94
CA TYR A 85 -40.79 -25.64 -4.51
C TYR A 85 -39.48 -25.49 -3.73
N TYR A 86 -39.43 -24.54 -2.80
CA TYR A 86 -38.29 -24.32 -1.93
C TYR A 86 -38.77 -24.47 -0.47
N ASP A 87 -38.14 -25.37 0.27
CA ASP A 87 -38.56 -25.83 1.60
C ASP A 87 -38.03 -24.97 2.78
N GLY A 88 -37.50 -23.79 2.50
CA GLY A 88 -36.80 -22.95 3.48
C GLY A 88 -35.33 -23.32 3.73
N SER A 89 -34.82 -24.45 3.21
CA SER A 89 -33.41 -24.84 3.38
C SER A 89 -32.46 -24.25 2.31
N SER A 90 -33.03 -23.76 1.21
CA SER A 90 -32.28 -23.22 0.07
C SER A 90 -32.01 -21.72 0.16
N SER A 91 -30.88 -21.30 -0.40
CA SER A 91 -30.44 -19.91 -0.42
C SER A 91 -30.08 -19.41 -1.81
N VAL A 92 -30.17 -18.09 -1.99
CA VAL A 92 -29.57 -17.37 -3.11
C VAL A 92 -28.26 -16.74 -2.63
N ALA A 93 -27.19 -16.94 -3.40
CA ALA A 93 -25.91 -16.28 -3.21
C ALA A 93 -25.56 -15.48 -4.47
N ILE A 94 -25.10 -14.23 -4.29
CA ILE A 94 -24.57 -13.40 -5.38
C ILE A 94 -23.05 -13.24 -5.23
N SER A 95 -22.37 -12.92 -6.32
CA SER A 95 -20.92 -12.69 -6.33
C SER A 95 -20.55 -11.57 -7.29
N ASP A 96 -19.46 -10.89 -6.98
CA ASP A 96 -18.74 -10.02 -7.89
C ASP A 96 -17.25 -10.20 -7.62
N SER A 97 -16.46 -10.48 -8.66
CA SER A 97 -15.00 -10.63 -8.61
C SER A 97 -14.28 -9.39 -8.06
N ASN A 98 -14.93 -8.23 -8.08
CA ASN A 98 -14.43 -6.97 -7.53
C ASN A 98 -14.86 -6.72 -6.08
N LEU A 99 -15.74 -7.55 -5.49
CA LEU A 99 -16.12 -7.52 -4.07
C LEU A 99 -14.99 -8.10 -3.18
N ASP A 100 -13.80 -7.54 -3.33
CA ASP A 100 -12.66 -7.76 -2.43
C ASP A 100 -12.62 -6.65 -1.37
N SER A 101 -12.27 -7.02 -0.14
CA SER A 101 -12.02 -6.07 0.95
C SER A 101 -11.12 -4.90 0.55
N GLN A 102 -10.12 -5.09 -0.32
CA GLN A 102 -9.17 -4.07 -0.74
C GLN A 102 -9.78 -3.00 -1.68
N ASN A 103 -10.96 -3.28 -2.25
CA ASN A 103 -11.69 -2.35 -3.11
C ASN A 103 -12.77 -1.55 -2.35
N ILE A 104 -13.03 -1.91 -1.09
CA ILE A 104 -14.07 -1.35 -0.22
C ILE A 104 -13.39 -0.53 0.88
N LYS A 105 -13.89 0.69 1.14
CA LYS A 105 -13.38 1.58 2.19
C LYS A 105 -13.35 0.89 3.57
N LYS A 106 -12.27 1.09 4.33
CA LYS A 106 -12.08 0.48 5.66
C LYS A 106 -13.27 0.72 6.60
N ASP A 107 -13.61 -0.34 7.33
CA ASP A 107 -14.76 -0.45 8.26
C ASP A 107 -16.15 -0.29 7.60
N ILE A 108 -16.24 -0.03 6.31
CA ILE A 108 -17.51 -0.10 5.57
C ILE A 108 -17.74 -1.57 5.21
N SER A 109 -18.89 -2.11 5.61
CA SER A 109 -19.32 -3.41 5.12
C SER A 109 -20.16 -3.19 3.86
N ILE A 110 -19.77 -3.85 2.77
CA ILE A 110 -20.60 -4.03 1.58
C ILE A 110 -20.87 -5.53 1.48
N LEU A 111 -22.14 -5.92 1.60
CA LEU A 111 -22.60 -7.32 1.59
C LEU A 111 -21.79 -8.21 2.56
N GLY A 112 -21.65 -7.79 3.82
CA GLY A 112 -20.94 -8.54 4.86
C GLY A 112 -19.42 -8.57 4.72
N ILE A 113 -18.84 -8.21 3.57
CA ILE A 113 -17.40 -8.03 3.40
C ILE A 113 -17.02 -6.66 3.98
N VAL A 114 -16.26 -6.67 5.08
CA VAL A 114 -15.71 -5.45 5.67
C VAL A 114 -14.50 -5.00 4.84
N GLY A 115 -14.52 -3.76 4.39
CA GLY A 115 -13.42 -3.16 3.65
C GLY A 115 -12.13 -3.08 4.46
N SER A 116 -11.01 -3.21 3.75
CA SER A 116 -9.65 -3.12 4.26
C SER A 116 -8.86 -1.95 3.64
N LEU A 117 -9.46 -1.16 2.75
CA LEU A 117 -8.85 0.02 2.14
C LEU A 117 -8.77 1.17 3.15
N GLU A 118 -7.66 1.26 3.88
CA GLU A 118 -7.49 2.17 5.02
C GLU A 118 -7.43 3.66 4.65
N ASP A 119 -8.17 4.49 5.40
CA ASP A 119 -7.78 5.88 5.63
C ASP A 119 -6.90 6.00 6.88
N ARG A 120 -5.93 6.91 6.85
CA ARG A 120 -5.11 7.23 8.03
C ARG A 120 -5.88 8.16 8.99
N TYR A 121 -6.51 7.58 10.01
CA TYR A 121 -7.18 8.36 11.06
C TYR A 121 -6.19 9.15 11.96
N PRO A 122 -6.61 10.29 12.54
CA PRO A 122 -5.88 10.96 13.61
C PRO A 122 -5.84 10.12 14.90
N SER A 123 -4.88 10.43 15.78
CA SER A 123 -4.70 9.77 17.08
C SER A 123 -5.89 9.97 18.01
N CYS A 124 -6.25 8.94 18.79
CA CYS A 124 -7.26 9.08 19.84
C CYS A 124 -6.78 10.00 20.98
N SER A 125 -7.72 10.71 21.58
CA SER A 125 -7.51 11.37 22.88
C SER A 125 -7.59 10.32 23.99
N ASP A 126 -6.57 10.23 24.83
CA ASP A 126 -6.62 9.41 26.04
C ASP A 126 -7.59 10.02 27.05
N ASP A 127 -8.22 9.17 27.88
CA ASP A 127 -9.08 9.55 29.01
C ASP A 127 -10.27 10.50 28.68
N ALA A 128 -10.67 10.57 27.41
CA ALA A 128 -11.83 11.34 26.93
C ALA A 128 -12.75 10.50 26.02
N LEU A 129 -14.04 10.84 26.00
CA LEU A 129 -15.00 10.21 25.09
C LEU A 129 -14.78 10.74 23.66
N ASN A 130 -14.06 9.99 22.84
CA ASN A 130 -13.79 10.35 21.44
C ASN A 130 -15.09 10.24 20.63
N ALA A 131 -15.72 11.38 20.33
CA ALA A 131 -16.99 11.46 19.58
C ALA A 131 -16.85 11.14 18.07
N VAL A 132 -15.64 10.83 17.60
CA VAL A 132 -15.31 10.50 16.19
C VAL A 132 -14.27 9.37 16.18
N LYS A 133 -14.24 8.55 15.12
CA LYS A 133 -13.25 7.47 14.95
C LYS A 133 -11.80 8.00 14.95
N CYS A 134 -10.91 7.27 15.61
CA CYS A 134 -9.50 7.62 15.81
C CYS A 134 -8.64 6.35 15.99
N SER A 135 -7.31 6.48 15.90
CA SER A 135 -6.35 5.36 16.05
C SER A 135 -5.66 5.34 17.42
N THR A 136 -5.50 4.15 18.01
CA THR A 136 -4.60 3.90 19.14
C THR A 136 -3.35 3.12 18.70
N GLY A 137 -2.22 3.33 19.38
CA GLY A 137 -1.02 2.54 19.15
C GLY A 137 -1.16 1.09 19.64
N GLY A 138 -0.45 0.17 18.99
CA GLY A 138 -0.44 -1.25 19.40
C GLY A 138 0.02 -1.45 20.85
N ALA A 139 -0.58 -2.42 21.54
CA ALA A 139 -0.37 -2.76 22.95
C ALA A 139 -0.85 -1.72 23.99
N ARG A 140 -2.00 -1.08 23.75
CA ARG A 140 -2.70 -0.23 24.74
C ARG A 140 -4.12 -0.76 25.02
N TYR A 141 -4.53 -0.77 26.28
CA TYR A 141 -5.83 -1.29 26.74
C TYR A 141 -6.78 -0.16 27.17
N VAL A 142 -8.08 -0.34 26.88
CA VAL A 142 -9.17 0.55 27.34
C VAL A 142 -10.22 -0.32 28.07
N TYR A 143 -9.89 -0.68 29.31
CA TYR A 143 -10.70 -1.35 30.36
C TYR A 143 -11.40 -2.71 30.11
N ASP A 144 -11.68 -3.42 31.21
CA ASP A 144 -12.24 -4.77 31.27
C ASP A 144 -13.72 -4.81 31.73
N GLY A 145 -14.38 -5.97 31.61
CA GLY A 145 -15.74 -6.16 32.14
C GLY A 145 -16.47 -7.48 31.81
N ALA A 146 -15.95 -8.62 32.25
CA ALA A 146 -16.65 -9.91 32.49
C ALA A 146 -17.28 -10.74 31.32
N PHE A 147 -17.18 -12.08 31.44
CA PHE A 147 -17.71 -13.11 30.52
C PHE A 147 -18.91 -13.89 31.10
N GLY A 148 -19.75 -14.46 30.21
CA GLY A 148 -20.61 -15.63 30.46
C GLY A 148 -21.89 -15.61 29.60
N GLY A 149 -22.37 -16.68 28.95
CA GLY A 149 -21.90 -18.06 28.75
C GLY A 149 -22.74 -18.76 27.64
N ARG A 150 -22.36 -19.96 27.17
CA ARG A 150 -23.03 -20.68 26.04
C ARG A 150 -23.84 -21.91 26.50
N SER A 151 -24.96 -22.23 25.84
CA SER A 151 -25.43 -23.61 25.55
C SER A 151 -26.78 -23.69 24.81
N VAL A 152 -27.14 -24.66 23.96
CA VAL A 152 -26.46 -25.64 23.05
C VAL A 152 -27.54 -26.14 22.02
N ALA A 153 -27.15 -26.72 20.88
CA ALA A 153 -28.04 -27.28 19.85
C ALA A 153 -28.56 -28.71 20.15
N CYS A 154 -29.54 -29.20 19.37
CA CYS A 154 -29.93 -30.61 19.38
C CYS A 154 -28.79 -31.53 18.91
N SER A 155 -28.52 -32.57 19.69
CA SER A 155 -27.76 -33.75 19.32
C SER A 155 -28.59 -35.01 19.62
N SER A 156 -28.17 -36.16 19.10
CA SER A 156 -28.84 -37.45 19.28
C SER A 156 -29.15 -37.75 20.76
N GLY A 157 -30.40 -38.10 21.10
CA GLY A 157 -30.67 -38.73 22.41
C GLY A 157 -32.07 -38.61 23.04
N ALA A 158 -32.98 -37.74 22.59
CA ALA A 158 -34.31 -37.64 23.20
C ALA A 158 -35.42 -37.27 22.20
N ASN A 159 -36.07 -38.30 21.63
CA ASN A 159 -37.32 -38.13 20.90
C ASN A 159 -38.45 -37.75 21.88
N ALA A 160 -38.86 -36.48 21.86
CA ALA A 160 -40.27 -36.15 22.14
C ALA A 160 -41.13 -36.30 20.87
N VAL A 161 -40.53 -36.22 19.66
CA VAL A 161 -40.93 -36.82 18.36
C VAL A 161 -39.65 -36.93 17.48
N ALA A 162 -39.71 -37.67 16.37
CA ALA A 162 -38.60 -38.31 15.64
C ALA A 162 -37.56 -37.41 14.91
N CYS A 163 -36.45 -38.08 14.55
CA CYS A 163 -35.23 -37.59 13.91
C CYS A 163 -35.19 -37.78 12.35
N TRP A 164 -33.98 -37.73 11.76
CA TRP A 164 -33.65 -37.48 10.34
C TRP A 164 -34.01 -38.56 9.28
N ALA A 165 -34.33 -38.14 8.04
CA ALA A 165 -34.19 -38.87 6.76
C ALA A 165 -34.45 -37.98 5.51
N GLY A 166 -34.10 -38.43 4.29
CA GLY A 166 -34.57 -37.89 2.97
C GLY A 166 -35.36 -38.95 2.16
N ALA A 167 -35.88 -38.76 0.93
CA ALA A 167 -35.84 -37.65 -0.06
C ALA A 167 -36.94 -37.79 -1.18
N ASN A 168 -37.34 -36.68 -1.86
CA ASN A 168 -38.24 -36.53 -3.06
C ASN A 168 -39.74 -37.01 -2.96
N GLN A 169 -40.83 -36.27 -3.28
CA GLN A 169 -41.10 -34.94 -3.93
C GLN A 169 -42.24 -34.15 -3.19
N PHE A 170 -42.42 -32.81 -3.34
CA PHE A 170 -43.26 -31.95 -2.44
C PHE A 170 -44.57 -31.33 -3.03
N VAL A 171 -45.54 -30.99 -2.16
CA VAL A 171 -46.81 -30.26 -2.48
C VAL A 171 -47.07 -29.15 -1.47
N THR A 172 -47.44 -27.92 -1.90
CA THR A 172 -47.65 -26.76 -1.01
C THR A 172 -48.95 -25.98 -1.34
N SER A 173 -49.52 -25.34 -0.33
CA SER A 173 -50.60 -24.35 -0.46
C SER A 173 -50.08 -22.90 -0.51
N THR A 174 -48.78 -22.67 -0.26
CA THR A 174 -48.19 -21.33 -0.15
C THR A 174 -47.45 -20.93 -1.43
N ALA A 175 -47.94 -19.91 -2.13
CA ALA A 175 -47.24 -19.27 -3.23
C ALA A 175 -46.14 -18.33 -2.72
N GLY A 176 -44.92 -18.48 -3.26
CA GLY A 176 -43.78 -17.63 -2.95
C GLY A 176 -43.92 -16.20 -3.50
N ALA A 177 -43.48 -15.22 -2.73
CA ALA A 177 -43.39 -13.82 -3.13
C ALA A 177 -41.99 -13.46 -3.63
N ASP A 178 -41.80 -12.27 -4.21
CA ASP A 178 -40.46 -11.73 -4.43
C ASP A 178 -39.73 -11.53 -3.09
N VAL A 179 -38.45 -11.90 -3.05
CA VAL A 179 -37.64 -11.88 -1.82
C VAL A 179 -36.71 -10.68 -1.83
N VAL A 180 -36.73 -9.89 -0.76
CA VAL A 180 -35.83 -8.74 -0.59
C VAL A 180 -34.89 -9.03 0.58
N GLY A 181 -33.59 -9.05 0.30
CA GLY A 181 -32.55 -9.21 1.31
C GLY A 181 -32.51 -8.01 2.27
N SER A 182 -32.13 -8.27 3.52
CA SER A 182 -31.83 -7.19 4.46
C SER A 182 -30.59 -6.40 4.02
N ASN A 183 -30.49 -5.16 4.49
CA ASN A 183 -29.37 -4.27 4.17
C ASN A 183 -28.02 -4.94 4.47
N GLY A 184 -27.21 -5.20 3.44
CA GLY A 184 -25.89 -5.82 3.55
C GLY A 184 -25.87 -7.35 3.62
N ALA A 185 -26.96 -8.04 3.26
CA ALA A 185 -27.00 -9.49 3.20
C ALA A 185 -26.36 -10.05 1.90
N LEU A 186 -25.24 -10.77 2.02
CA LEU A 186 -24.61 -11.49 0.88
C LEU A 186 -25.40 -12.74 0.45
N VAL A 187 -26.13 -13.34 1.40
CA VAL A 187 -26.89 -14.57 1.23
C VAL A 187 -28.27 -14.33 1.83
N VAL A 188 -29.31 -14.72 1.09
CA VAL A 188 -30.71 -14.60 1.53
C VAL A 188 -31.36 -15.99 1.49
N SER A 189 -31.96 -16.40 2.60
CA SER A 189 -32.79 -17.60 2.68
C SER A 189 -34.09 -17.39 1.92
N LEU A 190 -34.46 -18.31 1.04
CA LEU A 190 -35.78 -18.30 0.41
C LEU A 190 -36.80 -18.86 1.41
N PRO A 191 -37.87 -18.12 1.77
CA PRO A 191 -38.96 -18.66 2.60
C PRO A 191 -39.62 -19.89 1.97
N ASN A 192 -40.35 -20.65 2.78
CA ASN A 192 -41.08 -21.82 2.28
C ASN A 192 -42.15 -21.41 1.24
N GLY A 193 -42.21 -22.09 0.10
CA GLY A 193 -43.27 -21.90 -0.89
C GLY A 193 -42.93 -22.32 -2.33
N TYR A 194 -43.91 -22.20 -3.21
CA TYR A 194 -43.77 -22.44 -4.65
C TYR A 194 -43.54 -21.14 -5.43
N TYR A 195 -42.43 -21.04 -6.15
CA TYR A 195 -41.99 -19.82 -6.83
C TYR A 195 -42.14 -19.95 -8.35
N GLU A 196 -42.95 -19.09 -8.95
CA GLU A 196 -43.16 -19.00 -10.40
C GLU A 196 -43.00 -17.55 -10.85
N ALA A 197 -42.00 -17.31 -11.73
CA ALA A 197 -41.59 -15.99 -12.21
C ALA A 197 -41.32 -14.95 -11.09
N LYS A 198 -40.59 -15.36 -10.03
CA LYS A 198 -40.19 -14.51 -8.89
C LYS A 198 -38.71 -14.17 -8.88
N THR A 199 -38.39 -13.09 -8.18
CA THR A 199 -37.05 -12.52 -8.08
C THR A 199 -36.55 -12.49 -6.64
N CYS A 200 -35.23 -12.59 -6.48
CA CYS A 200 -34.55 -12.24 -5.23
C CYS A 200 -33.71 -10.99 -5.49
N SER A 201 -33.97 -9.91 -4.75
CA SER A 201 -33.24 -8.64 -4.82
C SER A 201 -32.44 -8.41 -3.54
N ILE A 202 -31.15 -8.10 -3.67
CA ILE A 202 -30.29 -7.73 -2.53
C ILE A 202 -29.99 -6.24 -2.60
N ALA A 203 -30.00 -5.58 -1.44
CA ALA A 203 -29.69 -4.16 -1.31
C ALA A 203 -28.64 -3.92 -0.22
N ASP A 204 -27.78 -2.93 -0.44
CA ASP A 204 -26.87 -2.40 0.57
C ASP A 204 -26.79 -0.87 0.41
N LEU A 205 -27.19 -0.14 1.45
CA LEU A 205 -27.14 1.31 1.53
C LEU A 205 -25.70 1.85 1.51
N ASN A 206 -24.70 1.00 1.80
CA ASN A 206 -23.29 1.34 1.68
C ASN A 206 -22.75 1.11 0.26
N LEU A 207 -23.47 0.42 -0.64
CA LEU A 207 -23.09 0.24 -2.04
C LEU A 207 -23.36 1.53 -2.84
N THR A 208 -22.57 2.56 -2.53
CA THR A 208 -22.58 3.86 -3.19
C THR A 208 -21.21 4.12 -3.81
N ALA A 209 -21.17 4.94 -4.87
CA ALA A 209 -19.93 5.28 -5.56
C ALA A 209 -18.84 5.79 -4.59
N GLY A 210 -19.22 6.59 -3.58
CA GLY A 210 -18.30 7.16 -2.59
C GLY A 210 -17.65 6.15 -1.63
N ASN A 211 -18.10 4.89 -1.59
CA ASN A 211 -17.52 3.82 -0.77
C ASN A 211 -16.71 2.79 -1.59
N VAL A 212 -16.79 2.86 -2.93
CA VAL A 212 -16.13 1.94 -3.87
C VAL A 212 -14.96 2.65 -4.55
N ARG A 213 -13.79 2.00 -4.60
CA ARG A 213 -12.56 2.58 -5.16
C ARG A 213 -12.73 3.09 -6.60
N GLN A 214 -12.20 4.27 -6.91
CA GLN A 214 -12.24 4.83 -8.26
C GLN A 214 -11.60 3.88 -9.28
N GLY A 215 -12.28 3.69 -10.42
CA GLY A 215 -11.89 2.74 -11.47
C GLY A 215 -12.30 1.30 -11.21
N VAL A 216 -12.86 0.98 -10.04
CA VAL A 216 -13.49 -0.31 -9.74
C VAL A 216 -15.01 -0.17 -9.90
N GLN A 217 -15.66 -1.18 -10.49
CA GLN A 217 -17.10 -1.31 -10.51
C GLN A 217 -17.49 -2.51 -9.64
N ILE A 218 -18.43 -2.31 -8.71
CA ILE A 218 -19.00 -3.38 -7.89
C ILE A 218 -20.51 -3.39 -8.14
N PHE A 219 -21.03 -4.49 -8.70
CA PHE A 219 -22.44 -4.66 -9.08
C PHE A 219 -23.03 -3.52 -9.94
N GLY A 220 -22.27 -3.04 -10.94
CA GLY A 220 -22.68 -1.92 -11.78
C GLY A 220 -22.52 -0.53 -11.15
N VAL A 221 -22.23 -0.43 -9.85
CA VAL A 221 -21.89 0.85 -9.20
C VAL A 221 -20.42 1.15 -9.46
N ASN A 222 -20.17 2.17 -10.30
CA ASN A 222 -18.83 2.71 -10.52
C ASN A 222 -18.34 3.43 -9.27
N GLY A 223 -17.15 3.07 -8.81
CA GLY A 223 -16.50 3.74 -7.69
C GLY A 223 -16.05 5.15 -8.02
N SER A 224 -16.22 6.05 -7.06
CA SER A 224 -15.70 7.42 -7.05
C SER A 224 -14.73 7.66 -5.89
N TYR A 225 -14.38 6.63 -5.11
CA TYR A 225 -13.50 6.76 -3.96
C TYR A 225 -12.02 6.75 -4.35
N VAL A 226 -11.40 7.92 -4.44
CA VAL A 226 -9.95 8.08 -4.72
C VAL A 226 -9.06 7.94 -3.48
N GLY A 227 -9.63 7.95 -2.28
CA GLY A 227 -8.88 8.07 -1.02
C GLY A 227 -8.37 9.49 -0.77
N SER A 228 -7.93 9.76 0.47
CA SER A 228 -7.57 11.13 0.91
C SER A 228 -6.33 11.73 0.24
N PHE A 229 -5.53 10.94 -0.50
CA PHE A 229 -4.29 11.40 -1.13
C PHE A 229 -4.55 12.35 -2.32
N GLY A 230 -5.48 12.01 -3.22
CA GLY A 230 -5.83 12.87 -4.36
C GLY A 230 -6.56 14.16 -3.96
N ALA A 231 -7.35 14.10 -2.89
CA ALA A 231 -8.04 15.26 -2.30
C ALA A 231 -7.11 16.14 -1.45
N GLY A 232 -6.08 15.56 -0.81
CA GLY A 232 -5.15 16.24 0.09
C GLY A 232 -3.91 16.85 -0.58
N ILE A 233 -3.60 16.41 -1.81
CA ILE A 233 -2.55 17.00 -2.65
C ILE A 233 -3.14 18.07 -3.55
N ALA A 234 -2.46 19.21 -3.61
CA ALA A 234 -2.80 20.28 -4.54
C ALA A 234 -2.31 19.95 -5.95
N SER A 235 -3.01 20.50 -6.94
CA SER A 235 -2.60 20.49 -8.34
C SER A 235 -1.19 21.08 -8.47
N GLN A 236 -0.37 20.44 -9.30
CA GLN A 236 0.97 20.92 -9.65
C GLN A 236 0.98 21.78 -10.92
N ALA A 237 -0.18 22.03 -11.54
CA ALA A 237 -0.31 22.96 -12.63
C ALA A 237 0.02 24.39 -12.15
N HIS A 238 0.71 25.15 -12.99
CA HIS A 238 1.16 26.50 -12.63
C HIS A 238 0.00 27.48 -12.52
N ARG A 239 0.06 28.38 -11.54
CA ARG A 239 -0.86 29.51 -11.33
C ARG A 239 -0.11 30.74 -10.82
N ASP A 240 -0.70 31.93 -10.90
CA ASP A 240 -0.13 33.09 -10.20
C ASP A 240 -0.19 32.91 -8.67
N VAL A 241 0.79 33.42 -7.92
CA VAL A 241 0.94 33.21 -6.46
C VAL A 241 -0.31 33.60 -5.65
N SER A 242 -1.07 34.60 -6.11
CA SER A 242 -2.32 35.05 -5.50
C SER A 242 -3.57 34.26 -5.92
N SER A 243 -3.43 33.28 -6.82
CA SER A 243 -4.52 32.43 -7.29
C SER A 243 -4.89 31.42 -6.21
N ASN A 244 -6.19 31.20 -6.04
CA ASN A 244 -6.72 30.06 -5.30
C ASN A 244 -6.12 28.75 -5.84
N GLN A 245 -5.79 27.83 -4.94
CA GLN A 245 -5.21 26.52 -5.24
C GLN A 245 -6.34 25.48 -5.42
N ILE A 246 -6.29 24.66 -6.48
CA ILE A 246 -7.17 23.50 -6.66
C ILE A 246 -6.48 22.20 -6.21
N THR A 247 -7.26 21.16 -5.90
CA THR A 247 -6.73 19.82 -5.61
C THR A 247 -6.29 19.11 -6.90
N MET A 248 -5.36 18.17 -6.78
CA MET A 248 -5.00 17.28 -7.89
C MET A 248 -6.22 16.47 -8.36
N GLU A 249 -7.10 16.07 -7.44
CA GLU A 249 -8.40 15.49 -7.78
C GLU A 249 -9.24 16.40 -8.68
N SER A 250 -9.35 17.71 -8.38
CA SER A 250 -10.11 18.65 -9.19
C SER A 250 -9.54 18.79 -10.60
N GLU A 251 -8.21 18.84 -10.73
CA GLU A 251 -7.50 18.81 -12.02
C GLU A 251 -7.88 17.57 -12.85
N VAL A 252 -7.78 16.36 -12.27
CA VAL A 252 -8.02 15.10 -13.00
C VAL A 252 -9.49 14.66 -13.11
N SER A 253 -10.43 15.39 -12.49
CA SER A 253 -11.87 15.06 -12.52
C SER A 253 -12.76 16.18 -13.08
N THR A 254 -12.57 17.41 -12.60
CA THR A 254 -13.41 18.57 -12.96
C THR A 254 -12.89 19.23 -14.24
N TYR A 255 -11.56 19.29 -14.40
CA TYR A 255 -10.89 19.85 -15.57
C TYR A 255 -10.40 18.78 -16.57
N ALA A 256 -10.83 17.53 -16.40
CA ALA A 256 -10.50 16.42 -17.29
C ALA A 256 -11.03 16.67 -18.72
N GLY A 257 -10.12 16.98 -19.65
CA GLY A 257 -10.48 17.31 -21.04
C GLY A 257 -11.08 18.71 -21.22
N ALA A 258 -10.91 19.59 -20.24
CA ALA A 258 -11.30 21.00 -20.28
C ALA A 258 -10.09 21.91 -19.99
N GLU A 259 -10.24 23.21 -20.23
CA GLU A 259 -9.24 24.21 -19.83
C GLU A 259 -9.16 24.34 -18.29
N LEU A 260 -7.96 24.62 -17.79
CA LEU A 260 -7.74 24.93 -16.38
C LEU A 260 -8.39 26.28 -15.98
N PRO A 261 -8.76 26.48 -14.71
CA PRO A 261 -9.56 27.63 -14.31
C PRO A 261 -8.76 28.95 -14.33
N SER A 262 -9.27 29.90 -15.11
CA SER A 262 -8.67 31.22 -15.42
C SER A 262 -9.63 32.38 -15.14
N GLY A 263 -10.45 32.26 -14.09
CA GLY A 263 -11.33 33.32 -13.62
C GLY A 263 -11.88 33.05 -12.22
N GLY A 264 -12.47 34.07 -11.59
CA GLY A 264 -13.08 33.94 -10.26
C GLY A 264 -12.07 33.76 -9.11
N GLY A 265 -10.85 34.29 -9.27
CA GLY A 265 -9.74 34.10 -8.32
C GLY A 265 -8.86 32.89 -8.60
N PHE A 266 -9.07 32.21 -9.74
CA PHE A 266 -8.17 31.21 -10.29
C PHE A 266 -7.47 31.77 -11.53
N GLU A 267 -6.14 31.62 -11.61
CA GLU A 267 -5.29 32.08 -12.71
C GLU A 267 -4.31 30.96 -13.13
N TYR A 268 -4.85 29.77 -13.40
CA TYR A 268 -4.07 28.61 -13.83
C TYR A 268 -3.69 28.68 -15.31
N ARG A 269 -2.56 28.06 -15.67
CA ARG A 269 -2.01 28.00 -17.02
C ARG A 269 -1.78 26.55 -17.48
N ALA A 270 -2.34 26.21 -18.65
CA ALA A 270 -2.01 24.97 -19.36
C ALA A 270 -0.69 25.08 -20.17
N ILE A 271 -0.22 26.31 -20.44
CA ILE A 271 1.04 26.60 -21.14
C ILE A 271 1.92 27.42 -20.18
N PRO A 272 3.10 26.94 -19.78
CA PRO A 272 3.99 27.66 -18.86
C PRO A 272 4.45 29.03 -19.40
N ASP A 273 4.40 30.04 -18.55
CA ASP A 273 5.01 31.35 -18.76
C ASP A 273 6.42 31.36 -18.13
N VAL A 274 7.46 31.41 -18.97
CA VAL A 274 8.87 31.36 -18.54
C VAL A 274 9.31 32.50 -17.61
N LEU A 275 8.47 33.52 -17.40
CA LEU A 275 8.72 34.64 -16.48
C LEU A 275 7.98 34.53 -15.14
N LYS A 276 7.18 33.47 -14.94
CA LYS A 276 6.32 33.25 -13.75
C LYS A 276 6.31 31.81 -13.24
N ASP A 277 6.54 30.86 -14.13
CA ASP A 277 6.36 29.43 -13.93
C ASP A 277 7.70 28.71 -13.76
N ASP A 278 8.64 29.41 -13.11
CA ASP A 278 9.87 28.82 -12.59
C ASP A 278 9.59 28.00 -11.32
N ASP A 279 10.65 27.32 -10.86
CA ASP A 279 10.64 26.41 -9.71
C ASP A 279 10.77 27.11 -8.36
N GLY A 280 10.69 28.45 -8.31
CA GLY A 280 10.86 29.27 -7.12
C GLY A 280 12.31 29.66 -6.79
N SER A 281 13.29 29.27 -7.61
CA SER A 281 14.72 29.39 -7.27
C SER A 281 15.21 30.82 -7.02
N ASP A 282 14.60 31.84 -7.64
CA ASP A 282 14.93 33.26 -7.42
C ASP A 282 14.07 33.94 -6.31
N GLY A 283 13.08 33.23 -5.79
CA GLY A 283 12.15 33.70 -4.77
C GLY A 283 11.08 34.71 -5.23
N LEU A 284 10.88 34.91 -6.53
CA LEU A 284 9.81 35.76 -7.09
C LEU A 284 8.48 35.00 -7.23
N SER A 285 8.53 33.77 -7.76
CA SER A 285 7.35 32.90 -7.93
C SER A 285 6.99 32.09 -6.66
N CYS A 286 7.93 32.01 -5.71
CA CYS A 286 7.77 31.34 -4.42
C CYS A 286 8.47 32.13 -3.31
N ASN A 287 7.70 32.67 -2.37
CA ASN A 287 8.23 33.39 -1.22
C ASN A 287 8.77 32.40 -0.18
N TYR A 288 10.05 32.54 0.18
CA TYR A 288 10.66 31.80 1.30
C TYR A 288 9.95 32.09 2.63
N ALA A 289 9.87 31.09 3.50
CA ALA A 289 9.29 31.28 4.82
C ALA A 289 10.10 32.31 5.63
N PRO A 290 9.44 33.35 6.19
CA PRO A 290 10.13 34.37 6.97
C PRO A 290 10.71 33.73 8.22
N ARG A 291 11.99 33.99 8.51
CA ARG A 291 12.65 33.32 9.65
C ARG A 291 12.03 33.79 10.98
N PRO A 292 11.58 32.86 11.85
CA PRO A 292 11.17 33.20 13.20
C PRO A 292 12.36 33.76 13.98
N SER A 293 12.12 34.51 15.07
CA SER A 293 13.20 35.13 15.87
C SER A 293 13.26 34.62 17.30
N THR A 294 12.12 34.24 17.89
CA THR A 294 11.97 33.88 19.30
C THR A 294 12.04 32.36 19.50
N THR A 295 12.87 31.89 20.43
CA THR A 295 12.96 30.47 20.83
C THR A 295 11.60 29.94 21.28
N CYS A 296 11.17 28.81 20.71
CA CYS A 296 9.83 28.27 20.91
C CYS A 296 9.80 26.75 20.74
N GLY A 297 8.77 26.11 21.29
CA GLY A 297 8.48 24.69 21.06
C GLY A 297 9.55 23.75 21.57
N THR A 298 10.29 24.10 22.63
CA THR A 298 11.43 23.32 23.16
C THR A 298 11.08 22.42 24.34
N SER A 299 10.02 22.71 25.08
CA SER A 299 9.69 22.05 26.36
C SER A 299 8.34 21.33 26.38
N GLN A 300 7.48 21.56 25.38
CA GLN A 300 6.12 21.01 25.35
C GLN A 300 6.12 19.52 25.00
N ALA A 301 5.16 18.80 25.59
CA ALA A 301 5.09 17.34 25.56
C ALA A 301 4.53 16.73 24.26
N THR A 302 3.95 17.53 23.35
CA THR A 302 3.40 17.06 22.07
C THR A 302 3.75 18.01 20.93
N ILE A 303 3.80 17.49 19.69
CA ILE A 303 4.03 18.32 18.49
C ILE A 303 2.98 19.43 18.38
N ALA A 304 1.70 19.13 18.66
CA ALA A 304 0.64 20.13 18.63
C ALA A 304 0.85 21.28 19.64
N LEU A 305 1.29 20.97 20.86
CA LEU A 305 1.60 21.99 21.87
C LEU A 305 2.87 22.78 21.53
N ARG A 306 3.86 22.13 20.89
CA ARG A 306 5.08 22.80 20.39
C ARG A 306 4.77 23.79 19.27
N ILE A 307 3.95 23.38 18.30
CA ILE A 307 3.41 24.24 17.23
C ILE A 307 2.61 25.41 17.82
N ALA A 308 1.76 25.17 18.81
CA ALA A 308 0.99 26.23 19.47
C ALA A 308 1.89 27.25 20.21
N ASP A 309 2.93 26.79 20.91
CA ASP A 309 3.93 27.66 21.54
C ASP A 309 4.68 28.50 20.49
N CYS A 310 5.10 27.88 19.38
CA CYS A 310 5.75 28.58 18.28
C CYS A 310 4.85 29.61 17.60
N ALA A 311 3.58 29.27 17.31
CA ALA A 311 2.59 30.20 16.80
C ALA A 311 2.37 31.40 17.75
N SER A 312 2.31 31.16 19.06
CA SER A 312 2.13 32.23 20.05
C SER A 312 3.31 33.20 20.14
N LYS A 313 4.54 32.73 19.90
CA LYS A 313 5.79 33.49 20.07
C LYS A 313 6.33 34.13 18.78
N ASN A 314 5.99 33.57 17.63
CA ASN A 314 6.52 33.98 16.32
C ASN A 314 5.42 34.36 15.32
N ALA A 315 4.14 34.26 15.70
CA ALA A 315 2.98 34.67 14.91
C ALA A 315 3.04 34.12 13.47
N ALA A 316 2.91 34.98 12.45
CA ALA A 316 2.94 34.59 11.05
C ALA A 316 4.26 33.91 10.60
N THR A 317 5.36 34.07 11.34
CA THR A 317 6.66 33.41 11.03
C THR A 317 6.77 31.99 11.60
N ALA A 318 5.73 31.49 12.29
CA ALA A 318 5.62 30.10 12.73
C ALA A 318 4.87 29.20 11.74
N SER A 319 4.43 29.73 10.60
CA SER A 319 3.64 29.04 9.58
C SER A 319 4.04 29.50 8.20
N TRP A 320 4.06 28.59 7.24
CA TRP A 320 4.24 28.92 5.82
C TRP A 320 3.21 28.13 5.02
N ASP A 321 2.45 28.82 4.18
CA ASP A 321 1.35 28.23 3.42
C ASP A 321 1.61 28.38 1.92
N GLY A 322 2.09 27.30 1.29
CA GLY A 322 2.39 27.25 -0.14
C GLY A 322 1.22 27.63 -1.05
N ALA A 323 -0.02 27.48 -0.58
CA ALA A 323 -1.21 27.93 -1.32
C ALA A 323 -1.25 29.46 -1.51
N THR A 324 -0.60 30.22 -0.63
CA THR A 324 -0.54 31.70 -0.64
C THR A 324 0.85 32.27 -0.95
N GLN A 325 1.90 31.45 -0.82
CA GLN A 325 3.30 31.89 -0.95
C GLN A 325 3.94 31.46 -2.28
N CYS A 326 3.38 30.48 -2.98
CA CYS A 326 3.96 29.86 -4.19
C CYS A 326 2.98 29.70 -5.36
N ASN A 327 3.54 29.57 -6.56
CA ASN A 327 2.86 29.32 -7.84
C ASN A 327 2.41 27.85 -8.09
N GLY A 328 2.80 26.89 -7.24
CA GLY A 328 2.57 25.44 -7.44
C GLY A 328 1.78 24.73 -6.31
N GLY A 329 1.80 23.40 -6.29
CA GLY A 329 1.01 22.59 -5.36
C GLY A 329 1.57 22.43 -3.94
N GLN A 330 2.42 23.36 -3.51
CA GLN A 330 3.03 23.35 -2.18
C GLN A 330 2.00 23.41 -1.05
N GLY A 331 2.37 22.85 0.10
CA GLY A 331 1.49 22.61 1.24
C GLY A 331 1.66 23.60 2.40
N LEU A 332 0.93 23.34 3.48
CA LEU A 332 1.04 24.07 4.75
C LEU A 332 2.14 23.45 5.63
N TRP A 333 3.09 24.26 6.07
CA TRP A 333 4.13 23.91 7.01
C TRP A 333 3.99 24.70 8.31
N ARG A 334 4.30 24.07 9.44
CA ARG A 334 4.26 24.70 10.76
C ARG A 334 5.55 24.48 11.54
N LEU A 335 6.03 25.54 12.17
CA LEU A 335 7.21 25.52 13.02
C LEU A 335 6.89 24.72 14.28
N VAL A 336 7.58 23.60 14.46
CA VAL A 336 7.51 22.78 15.68
C VAL A 336 8.42 23.36 16.74
N THR A 337 9.67 23.67 16.40
CA THR A 337 10.67 24.14 17.37
C THR A 337 11.58 25.17 16.74
N ARG A 338 11.89 26.25 17.46
CA ARG A 338 13.07 27.10 17.22
C ARG A 338 13.98 27.01 18.43
N ALA A 339 15.19 26.50 18.23
CA ALA A 339 16.24 26.33 19.24
C ALA A 339 17.41 27.32 19.06
N GLY A 340 17.35 28.21 18.08
CA GLY A 340 18.41 29.18 17.75
C GLY A 340 18.27 29.69 16.31
N ALA A 341 19.22 30.52 15.87
CA ALA A 341 19.28 30.97 14.48
C ALA A 341 19.57 29.79 13.54
N ASN A 342 18.69 29.56 12.56
CA ASN A 342 18.76 28.42 11.62
C ASN A 342 18.74 27.04 12.32
N LYS A 343 18.14 26.98 13.51
CA LYS A 343 17.95 25.77 14.31
C LYS A 343 16.46 25.56 14.52
N GLU A 344 15.84 25.08 13.46
CA GLU A 344 14.39 25.00 13.30
C GLU A 344 13.97 23.57 12.96
N VAL A 345 12.87 23.12 13.55
CA VAL A 345 12.15 21.91 13.15
C VAL A 345 10.80 22.32 12.61
N TRP A 346 10.47 21.91 11.39
CA TRP A 346 9.20 22.21 10.73
C TRP A 346 8.42 20.92 10.48
N GLN A 347 7.10 20.96 10.62
CA GLN A 347 6.20 19.87 10.27
C GLN A 347 5.45 20.23 8.99
N ASP A 348 5.60 19.40 7.96
CA ASP A 348 4.66 19.39 6.85
C ASP A 348 3.31 18.85 7.34
N GLN A 349 2.24 19.64 7.21
CA GLN A 349 0.91 19.27 7.67
C GLN A 349 0.23 18.23 6.76
N ARG A 350 0.72 18.00 5.53
CA ARG A 350 0.14 17.04 4.56
C ARG A 350 0.54 15.60 4.91
N THR A 351 1.81 15.33 5.17
CA THR A 351 2.32 14.01 5.60
C THR A 351 2.35 13.83 7.12
N GLY A 352 2.43 14.93 7.87
CA GLY A 352 2.67 14.95 9.31
C GLY A 352 4.13 14.69 9.71
N LEU A 353 5.06 14.55 8.76
CA LEU A 353 6.48 14.33 9.03
C LEU A 353 7.16 15.61 9.55
N VAL A 354 8.09 15.44 10.49
CA VAL A 354 8.89 16.55 11.03
C VAL A 354 10.29 16.55 10.43
N TRP A 355 10.76 17.71 10.01
CA TRP A 355 12.03 17.92 9.31
C TRP A 355 12.94 18.79 10.16
N SER A 356 14.12 18.27 10.46
CA SER A 356 15.17 19.00 11.20
C SER A 356 15.88 20.02 10.30
N SER A 357 16.55 21.01 10.90
CA SER A 357 17.64 21.72 10.21
C SER A 357 18.79 20.74 9.93
N ILE A 358 19.73 21.12 9.07
CA ILE A 358 20.96 20.35 8.85
C ILE A 358 21.64 20.11 10.21
N VAL A 359 21.81 18.83 10.53
CA VAL A 359 22.42 18.33 11.77
C VAL A 359 23.93 18.17 11.62
N SER A 360 24.42 18.03 10.38
CA SER A 360 25.84 18.05 10.05
C SER A 360 26.06 18.47 8.60
N SER A 361 26.98 19.40 8.36
CA SER A 361 27.41 19.84 7.01
C SER A 361 28.89 19.55 6.73
N THR A 362 29.66 19.08 7.71
CA THR A 362 31.11 18.85 7.57
C THR A 362 31.49 17.44 8.03
N GLY A 363 32.32 16.77 7.23
CA GLY A 363 32.85 15.44 7.58
C GLY A 363 31.88 14.26 7.51
N SER A 364 30.57 14.47 7.31
CA SER A 364 29.59 13.37 7.28
C SER A 364 29.49 12.69 5.91
N THR A 365 29.96 11.44 5.86
CA THR A 365 29.76 10.49 4.77
C THR A 365 28.36 9.86 4.84
N TRP A 366 27.94 9.19 3.77
CA TRP A 366 26.66 8.48 3.77
C TRP A 366 26.57 7.38 4.85
N CYS A 367 27.69 6.71 5.13
CA CYS A 367 27.77 5.65 6.15
C CYS A 367 27.51 6.19 7.56
N MET A 368 28.15 7.30 7.94
CA MET A 368 27.86 8.00 9.21
C MET A 368 26.44 8.57 9.23
N SER A 369 25.95 9.10 8.11
CA SER A 369 24.59 9.69 8.03
C SER A 369 23.50 8.63 8.28
N SER A 370 23.62 7.48 7.62
CA SER A 370 22.65 6.38 7.67
C SER A 370 22.80 5.46 8.88
N GLY A 371 23.94 5.48 9.59
CA GLY A 371 24.26 4.46 10.59
C GLY A 371 24.61 3.10 9.98
N ASN A 372 24.87 3.03 8.66
CA ASN A 372 25.21 1.77 8.01
C ASN A 372 26.60 1.30 8.49
N THR A 373 26.74 -0.01 8.69
CA THR A 373 27.96 -0.68 9.16
C THR A 373 28.40 -1.82 8.24
N GLN A 374 27.77 -1.97 7.07
CA GLN A 374 27.98 -3.06 6.12
C GLN A 374 29.26 -2.86 5.31
N HIS A 375 29.91 -3.96 4.93
CA HIS A 375 30.91 -3.91 3.88
C HIS A 375 30.25 -3.53 2.55
N ALA A 376 30.88 -2.65 1.78
CA ALA A 376 30.46 -2.43 0.41
C ALA A 376 30.74 -3.70 -0.41
N PRO A 377 29.72 -4.38 -0.97
CA PRO A 377 29.96 -5.56 -1.79
C PRO A 377 30.52 -5.09 -3.14
N VAL A 378 31.80 -5.40 -3.39
CA VAL A 378 32.39 -5.28 -4.72
C VAL A 378 31.90 -6.48 -5.54
N TYR A 379 30.71 -6.36 -6.12
CA TYR A 379 30.20 -7.34 -7.08
C TYR A 379 31.01 -7.27 -8.38
N PHE A 380 31.73 -8.35 -8.68
CA PHE A 380 32.09 -8.72 -10.04
C PHE A 380 31.27 -9.95 -10.41
N ALA A 381 30.44 -9.82 -11.43
CA ALA A 381 29.66 -10.91 -12.00
C ALA A 381 29.75 -10.81 -13.54
N GLU A 382 30.87 -11.27 -14.09
CA GLU A 382 30.95 -11.58 -15.51
C GLU A 382 30.64 -13.06 -15.71
N SER A 383 29.46 -13.36 -16.25
CA SER A 383 29.25 -14.61 -16.99
C SER A 383 29.87 -14.43 -18.37
N TYR A 384 31.05 -15.02 -18.59
CA TYR A 384 31.72 -14.91 -19.88
C TYR A 384 30.88 -15.55 -20.99
N HIS A 385 30.46 -14.75 -21.98
CA HIS A 385 29.74 -15.22 -23.15
C HIS A 385 30.70 -15.90 -24.15
N GLY A 386 30.96 -17.19 -23.93
CA GLY A 386 31.26 -18.10 -25.04
C GLY A 386 30.00 -18.32 -25.90
N ALA A 387 30.17 -18.59 -27.18
CA ALA A 387 29.03 -18.78 -28.10
C ALA A 387 28.18 -20.02 -27.73
N SER A 388 26.88 -19.94 -28.05
CA SER A 388 25.93 -21.04 -27.86
C SER A 388 26.40 -22.31 -28.58
N GLY A 389 26.47 -23.43 -27.86
CA GLY A 389 26.79 -24.75 -28.42
C GLY A 389 28.20 -25.27 -28.14
N THR A 390 29.11 -24.47 -27.59
CA THR A 390 30.43 -24.95 -27.12
C THR A 390 30.42 -25.18 -25.60
N PRO A 391 30.68 -26.40 -25.12
CA PRO A 391 31.01 -26.64 -23.72
C PRO A 391 32.30 -25.90 -23.33
N MET A 392 32.50 -25.63 -22.04
CA MET A 392 33.80 -25.21 -21.52
C MET A 392 34.76 -26.40 -21.52
N GLU A 393 35.36 -26.70 -22.68
CA GLU A 393 36.33 -27.79 -22.81
C GLU A 393 37.74 -27.35 -22.39
N GLY A 394 38.23 -27.91 -21.28
CA GLY A 394 39.63 -27.81 -20.86
C GLY A 394 39.90 -26.78 -19.76
N ASN A 395 41.12 -26.86 -19.21
CA ASN A 395 41.57 -26.26 -17.94
C ASN A 395 41.68 -24.72 -17.92
N GLY A 396 40.57 -24.03 -18.19
CA GLY A 396 40.44 -22.58 -18.13
C GLY A 396 40.75 -22.02 -16.74
N ALA A 397 41.59 -20.99 -16.74
CA ALA A 397 41.74 -20.08 -15.61
C ALA A 397 40.74 -18.93 -15.80
N ILE A 398 39.93 -18.62 -14.79
CA ILE A 398 39.26 -17.32 -14.75
C ILE A 398 40.37 -16.29 -14.47
N GLY A 399 40.66 -15.46 -15.47
CA GLY A 399 41.84 -14.61 -15.51
C GLY A 399 41.88 -13.51 -14.44
N SER A 400 43.06 -12.91 -14.30
CA SER A 400 43.41 -11.85 -13.32
C SER A 400 42.28 -10.85 -13.04
N PHE A 401 41.55 -11.06 -11.94
CA PHE A 401 40.68 -10.05 -11.37
C PHE A 401 41.51 -8.91 -10.79
N GLY A 402 41.43 -7.71 -11.37
CA GLY A 402 42.08 -6.52 -10.85
C GLY A 402 41.41 -6.02 -9.56
N GLY A 403 41.83 -6.56 -8.42
CA GLY A 403 41.58 -5.94 -7.12
C GLY A 403 42.29 -4.60 -7.05
N GLY A 404 41.60 -3.58 -6.51
CA GLY A 404 42.20 -2.27 -6.31
C GLY A 404 43.41 -2.35 -5.36
N SER A 405 44.30 -1.35 -5.43
CA SER A 405 45.57 -1.24 -4.69
C SER A 405 45.48 -1.15 -3.16
N SER A 406 44.36 -1.56 -2.55
CA SER A 406 44.09 -1.49 -1.09
C SER A 406 43.11 -2.59 -0.60
N SER A 407 43.23 -3.80 -1.15
CA SER A 407 42.53 -5.02 -0.72
C SER A 407 42.76 -5.42 0.75
N GLN A 408 41.94 -4.96 1.71
CA GLN A 408 42.07 -5.40 3.11
C GLN A 408 41.48 -6.78 3.39
N GLN A 409 40.46 -7.22 2.65
CA GLN A 409 39.92 -8.57 2.78
C GLN A 409 39.13 -8.95 1.54
N GLU A 410 39.62 -9.94 0.80
CA GLU A 410 38.94 -10.55 -0.34
C GLU A 410 38.23 -11.83 0.12
N THR A 411 36.97 -12.01 -0.26
CA THR A 411 36.18 -13.22 -0.02
C THR A 411 35.50 -13.66 -1.30
N ILE A 412 35.78 -14.89 -1.72
CA ILE A 412 35.18 -15.56 -2.86
C ILE A 412 34.21 -16.61 -2.33
N THR A 413 32.95 -16.49 -2.71
CA THR A 413 31.90 -17.47 -2.42
C THR A 413 31.47 -18.10 -3.74
N VAL A 414 31.53 -19.43 -3.84
CA VAL A 414 31.09 -20.17 -5.02
C VAL A 414 29.93 -21.08 -4.63
N THR A 415 28.84 -21.04 -5.39
CA THR A 415 27.68 -21.93 -5.21
C THR A 415 27.57 -22.86 -6.41
N PHE A 416 27.51 -24.15 -6.12
CA PHE A 416 27.64 -25.21 -7.12
C PHE A 416 26.30 -25.89 -7.43
N THR A 417 25.97 -26.04 -8.72
CA THR A 417 24.85 -26.87 -9.18
C THR A 417 25.27 -28.33 -9.39
N SER A 418 26.57 -28.61 -9.55
CA SER A 418 27.13 -29.96 -9.60
C SER A 418 28.41 -30.10 -8.77
N ALA A 419 28.79 -31.33 -8.39
CA ALA A 419 29.97 -31.53 -7.54
C ALA A 419 31.28 -31.30 -8.31
N THR A 420 32.13 -30.37 -7.83
CA THR A 420 33.39 -30.01 -8.48
C THR A 420 34.51 -29.66 -7.50
N THR A 421 35.74 -29.81 -7.99
CA THR A 421 36.98 -29.41 -7.31
C THR A 421 37.47 -28.11 -7.93
N TYR A 422 37.97 -27.17 -7.12
CA TYR A 422 38.59 -25.95 -7.66
C TYR A 422 39.76 -25.47 -6.79
N THR A 423 40.60 -24.63 -7.38
CA THR A 423 41.73 -23.99 -6.71
C THR A 423 41.66 -22.48 -6.84
N VAL A 424 42.16 -21.79 -5.81
CA VAL A 424 42.32 -20.33 -5.78
C VAL A 424 43.81 -20.03 -5.65
N THR A 425 44.36 -19.32 -6.63
CA THR A 425 45.74 -18.82 -6.63
C THR A 425 45.74 -17.30 -6.78
N GLY A 426 46.60 -16.60 -6.05
CA GLY A 426 46.74 -15.14 -6.16
C GLY A 426 48.12 -14.71 -6.59
N SER A 427 48.17 -13.60 -7.33
CA SER A 427 49.40 -13.00 -7.84
C SER A 427 49.78 -11.75 -7.06
N SER A 428 51.08 -11.60 -6.79
CA SER A 428 51.66 -10.33 -6.34
C SER A 428 51.62 -9.30 -7.47
N GLY A 429 50.68 -8.36 -7.40
CA GLY A 429 50.61 -7.20 -8.27
C GLY A 429 50.59 -5.92 -7.44
N ALA A 430 51.59 -5.06 -7.62
CA ALA A 430 51.81 -3.80 -6.87
C ALA A 430 52.16 -3.93 -5.37
N SER A 431 52.70 -2.84 -4.81
CA SER A 431 53.18 -2.74 -3.43
C SER A 431 52.05 -2.85 -2.41
N GLY A 432 52.15 -3.83 -1.51
CA GLY A 432 51.18 -4.12 -0.45
C GLY A 432 50.46 -5.47 -0.61
N CYS A 433 50.53 -6.08 -1.80
CA CYS A 433 49.79 -7.29 -2.13
C CYS A 433 50.63 -8.56 -1.89
N GLN A 434 50.05 -9.59 -1.26
CA GLN A 434 50.73 -10.85 -0.95
C GLN A 434 50.45 -11.91 -2.02
N ALA A 435 51.49 -12.61 -2.46
CA ALA A 435 51.35 -13.78 -3.34
C ALA A 435 51.00 -15.06 -2.56
N GLY A 436 50.46 -16.05 -3.25
CA GLY A 436 50.36 -17.42 -2.75
C GLY A 436 49.14 -18.19 -3.25
N SER A 437 49.03 -19.43 -2.80
CA SER A 437 47.95 -20.35 -3.13
C SER A 437 47.27 -20.90 -1.88
N ALA A 438 46.02 -21.34 -2.03
CA ALA A 438 45.46 -22.35 -1.14
C ALA A 438 45.91 -23.73 -1.66
N ALA A 439 46.73 -24.44 -0.90
CA ALA A 439 47.16 -25.80 -1.23
C ALA A 439 46.15 -26.81 -0.69
N GLY A 440 45.63 -27.67 -1.58
CA GLY A 440 44.44 -28.49 -1.32
C GLY A 440 43.22 -27.85 -1.96
N GLY A 441 42.71 -28.46 -3.03
CA GLY A 441 41.56 -27.94 -3.76
C GLY A 441 40.31 -27.88 -2.87
N LEU A 442 39.58 -26.78 -2.94
CA LEU A 442 38.29 -26.66 -2.29
C LEU A 442 37.30 -27.55 -3.05
N THR A 443 36.62 -28.43 -2.33
CA THR A 443 35.65 -29.39 -2.85
C THR A 443 34.24 -28.90 -2.59
N GLY A 444 33.49 -28.60 -3.65
CA GLY A 444 32.05 -28.37 -3.59
C GLY A 444 31.30 -29.64 -3.96
N VAL A 445 30.31 -30.03 -3.15
CA VAL A 445 29.26 -30.96 -3.59
C VAL A 445 28.10 -30.19 -4.24
N ALA A 446 27.27 -30.86 -5.05
CA ALA A 446 26.09 -30.23 -5.65
C ALA A 446 25.18 -29.62 -4.56
N GLY A 447 24.75 -28.37 -4.74
CA GLY A 447 23.95 -27.62 -3.77
C GLY A 447 24.75 -27.06 -2.58
N SER A 448 26.08 -27.18 -2.56
CA SER A 448 26.92 -26.56 -1.51
C SER A 448 27.45 -25.18 -1.90
N THR A 449 27.78 -24.41 -0.87
CA THR A 449 28.47 -23.12 -0.97
C THR A 449 29.85 -23.27 -0.32
N SER A 450 30.90 -22.88 -1.05
CA SER A 450 32.28 -22.86 -0.52
C SER A 450 32.81 -21.43 -0.50
N THR A 451 33.42 -21.05 0.62
CA THR A 451 33.88 -19.68 0.88
C THR A 451 35.38 -19.69 1.17
N TRP A 452 36.13 -18.92 0.39
CA TRP A 452 37.56 -18.65 0.61
C TRP A 452 37.76 -17.18 0.95
N SER A 453 38.52 -16.87 2.00
CA SER A 453 38.87 -15.48 2.34
C SER A 453 40.33 -15.32 2.72
N ARG A 454 40.92 -14.19 2.32
CA ARG A 454 42.30 -13.81 2.69
C ARG A 454 42.45 -12.29 2.69
N THR A 455 43.57 -11.82 3.22
CA THR A 455 43.97 -10.41 3.34
C THR A 455 45.01 -10.10 2.25
N ASN A 456 44.97 -8.91 1.63
CA ASN A 456 45.99 -8.38 0.71
C ASN A 456 46.12 -9.12 -0.64
N TYR A 457 45.04 -9.68 -1.19
CA TYR A 457 45.04 -10.39 -2.48
C TYR A 457 44.47 -9.52 -3.62
N CYS A 458 45.30 -8.60 -4.10
CA CYS A 458 44.96 -7.65 -5.18
C CYS A 458 44.67 -8.31 -6.54
N SER A 459 44.90 -9.61 -6.70
CA SER A 459 44.36 -10.40 -7.83
C SER A 459 44.35 -11.88 -7.51
N PHE A 460 43.34 -12.58 -8.01
CA PHE A 460 43.24 -14.04 -7.92
C PHE A 460 42.82 -14.64 -9.26
N THR A 461 43.07 -15.94 -9.38
CA THR A 461 42.71 -16.83 -10.46
C THR A 461 41.95 -18.00 -9.85
N LEU A 462 40.73 -18.22 -10.36
CA LEU A 462 39.96 -19.43 -10.07
C LEU A 462 40.27 -20.45 -11.17
N ARG A 463 40.66 -21.66 -10.78
CA ARG A 463 40.93 -22.75 -11.73
C ARG A 463 40.13 -23.98 -11.32
N GLN A 464 39.25 -24.43 -12.21
CA GLN A 464 38.54 -25.70 -12.06
C GLN A 464 39.53 -26.87 -12.01
N GLY A 465 39.13 -27.95 -11.34
CA GLY A 465 39.82 -29.23 -11.33
C GLY A 465 39.37 -30.13 -12.48
N SER A 466 39.19 -31.42 -12.21
CA SER A 466 38.83 -32.42 -13.23
C SER A 466 37.38 -32.36 -13.73
N THR A 467 36.50 -31.67 -13.02
CA THR A 467 35.10 -31.49 -13.39
C THR A 467 34.88 -30.03 -13.80
N ASN A 468 34.35 -29.81 -15.01
CA ASN A 468 34.02 -28.47 -15.48
C ASN A 468 32.94 -27.82 -14.61
N PHE A 469 32.96 -26.50 -14.50
CA PHE A 469 31.80 -25.76 -13.99
C PHE A 469 30.59 -25.96 -14.91
N THR A 470 29.40 -26.07 -14.31
CA THR A 470 28.13 -26.33 -14.99
C THR A 470 27.31 -25.05 -15.18
N ALA A 471 26.46 -25.03 -16.22
CA ALA A 471 25.52 -23.93 -16.42
C ALA A 471 24.64 -23.76 -15.16
N GLY A 472 24.63 -22.55 -14.60
CA GLY A 472 23.96 -22.24 -13.33
C GLY A 472 24.86 -22.20 -12.10
N ASP A 473 26.13 -22.61 -12.18
CA ASP A 473 27.12 -22.30 -11.12
C ASP A 473 27.26 -20.78 -10.97
N THR A 474 27.30 -20.28 -9.72
CA THR A 474 27.40 -18.83 -9.45
C THR A 474 28.63 -18.49 -8.62
N PHE A 475 29.35 -17.47 -9.08
CA PHE A 475 30.55 -16.93 -8.44
C PHE A 475 30.24 -15.56 -7.86
N ILE A 476 30.32 -15.43 -6.53
CA ILE A 476 30.19 -14.15 -5.84
C ILE A 476 31.57 -13.78 -5.30
N ILE A 477 32.20 -12.86 -6.00
CA ILE A 477 33.42 -12.20 -5.53
C ILE A 477 33.01 -11.03 -4.65
N SER A 478 33.70 -10.83 -3.55
CA SER A 478 33.60 -9.64 -2.72
C SER A 478 34.99 -9.20 -2.25
N SER A 479 35.22 -7.89 -2.24
CA SER A 479 36.47 -7.29 -1.80
C SER A 479 36.13 -6.11 -0.89
N ALA A 480 36.74 -6.07 0.29
CA ALA A 480 36.63 -4.95 1.20
C ALA A 480 37.44 -3.75 0.68
N SER A 481 36.87 -3.03 -0.29
CA SER A 481 37.38 -1.71 -0.67
C SER A 481 37.24 -0.76 0.52
N SER A 482 38.38 -0.27 1.01
CA SER A 482 38.46 0.66 2.15
C SER A 482 37.75 1.99 1.89
N THR A 483 37.63 2.40 0.62
CA THR A 483 37.15 3.73 0.25
C THR A 483 35.64 3.87 0.27
N ASP A 484 34.84 2.82 0.03
CA ASP A 484 33.37 2.94 -0.06
C ASP A 484 32.61 2.01 0.92
N THR A 485 33.35 1.23 1.71
CA THR A 485 32.80 0.41 2.79
C THR A 485 32.27 1.26 3.94
N CYS A 486 31.20 0.81 4.59
CA CYS A 486 30.69 1.41 5.83
C CYS A 486 31.15 0.64 7.08
N PHE A 487 32.07 -0.32 6.95
CA PHE A 487 32.56 -1.12 8.09
C PHE A 487 33.17 -0.22 9.19
N PRO A 488 32.93 -0.48 10.48
CA PRO A 488 33.48 0.31 11.58
C PRO A 488 35.02 0.32 11.59
N GLY A 489 35.61 1.50 11.68
CA GLY A 489 37.05 1.73 11.54
C GLY A 489 37.51 1.99 10.10
N SER A 490 36.60 2.05 9.13
CA SER A 490 36.90 2.52 7.77
C SER A 490 36.98 4.05 7.68
N ALA A 491 37.43 4.56 6.53
CA ALA A 491 37.43 6.00 6.25
C ALA A 491 36.03 6.63 6.29
N ASN A 492 34.96 5.83 6.12
CA ASN A 492 33.58 6.33 6.08
C ASN A 492 32.79 6.09 7.36
N GLN A 493 33.27 5.24 8.28
CA GLN A 493 32.57 4.93 9.52
C GLN A 493 33.63 4.68 10.61
N PRO A 494 33.76 5.54 11.62
CA PRO A 494 34.73 5.34 12.71
C PRO A 494 34.50 4.04 13.50
N ALA A 495 35.48 3.67 14.33
CA ALA A 495 35.44 2.43 15.12
C ALA A 495 34.26 2.39 16.10
N ALA A 496 33.97 3.53 16.75
CA ALA A 496 32.66 3.78 17.35
C ALA A 496 31.67 4.10 16.23
N LYS A 497 30.66 3.25 16.03
CA LYS A 497 29.73 3.32 14.91
C LYS A 497 28.78 4.49 15.11
N TYR A 498 28.78 5.50 14.25
CA TYR A 498 27.85 6.63 14.35
C TYR A 498 26.67 6.49 13.40
N SER A 499 25.50 6.97 13.87
CA SER A 499 24.45 7.46 13.00
C SER A 499 24.15 8.91 13.35
N VAL A 500 24.13 9.79 12.35
CA VAL A 500 23.75 11.20 12.55
C VAL A 500 22.25 11.32 12.85
N CYS A 501 21.42 10.48 12.22
CA CYS A 501 19.97 10.55 12.34
C CYS A 501 19.32 9.46 13.18
N TYR A 502 19.83 8.23 13.25
CA TYR A 502 19.07 7.11 13.81
C TYR A 502 19.59 6.61 15.16
N GLU A 503 18.69 6.59 16.15
CA GLU A 503 18.95 6.10 17.51
C GLU A 503 18.78 4.57 17.59
N GLY A 504 19.86 3.83 17.33
CA GLY A 504 19.88 2.37 17.34
C GLY A 504 20.80 1.75 18.38
N ALA A 505 20.49 0.52 18.80
CA ALA A 505 21.36 -0.26 19.67
C ALA A 505 22.71 -0.55 18.98
N GLY A 506 23.82 -0.32 19.69
CA GLY A 506 25.17 -0.50 19.13
C GLY A 506 25.63 0.62 18.19
N LEU A 507 24.85 1.70 18.07
CA LEU A 507 25.29 2.98 17.50
C LEU A 507 25.61 3.95 18.64
N SER A 508 26.58 4.82 18.38
CA SER A 508 26.97 5.93 19.25
C SER A 508 26.34 7.23 18.72
N ALA A 509 26.05 8.13 19.65
CA ALA A 509 25.52 9.45 19.35
C ALA A 509 26.60 10.34 18.70
N VAL A 510 26.17 11.30 17.87
CA VAL A 510 27.07 12.31 17.28
C VAL A 510 27.53 13.34 18.33
N PRO A 511 28.64 14.07 18.11
CA PRO A 511 29.08 15.13 19.01
C PRO A 511 27.95 16.14 19.30
N GLY A 512 27.67 16.36 20.58
CA GLY A 512 26.54 17.19 21.04
C GLY A 512 25.28 16.41 21.43
N GLU A 513 25.19 15.11 21.11
CA GLU A 513 24.10 14.24 21.56
C GLU A 513 24.55 13.23 22.62
N ASN A 514 23.63 12.90 23.52
CA ASN A 514 23.73 11.75 24.41
C ASN A 514 22.32 11.16 24.61
N TRP A 515 22.00 10.17 23.77
CA TRP A 515 20.69 9.51 23.75
C TRP A 515 20.36 8.79 25.07
N GLY A 516 21.38 8.36 25.82
CA GLY A 516 21.20 7.72 27.13
C GLY A 516 20.75 8.69 28.23
N THR A 517 21.03 9.99 28.08
CA THR A 517 20.58 11.06 29.00
C THR A 517 19.52 11.96 28.37
N GLY A 518 18.98 11.61 27.19
CA GLY A 518 17.98 12.40 26.48
C GLY A 518 18.47 13.75 25.95
N VAL A 519 19.77 13.91 25.70
CA VAL A 519 20.36 15.13 25.14
C VAL A 519 20.47 15.00 23.62
N TYR A 520 19.88 15.96 22.89
CA TYR A 520 19.77 15.96 21.43
C TYR A 520 20.16 17.32 20.84
N LEU A 521 20.50 17.35 19.55
CA LEU A 521 20.89 18.60 18.87
C LEU A 521 19.76 19.63 18.84
N ASP A 522 20.17 20.90 18.82
CA ASP A 522 19.33 22.06 18.55
C ASP A 522 18.66 21.98 17.16
N SER A 523 19.38 21.48 16.14
CA SER A 523 18.84 21.20 14.80
C SER A 523 17.69 20.18 14.81
N LYS A 524 17.64 19.28 15.81
CA LYS A 524 16.54 18.33 16.05
C LYS A 524 15.50 18.85 17.08
N GLY A 525 15.57 20.13 17.45
CA GLY A 525 14.63 20.75 18.39
C GLY A 525 14.66 20.18 19.81
N TYR A 526 15.80 19.60 20.22
CA TYR A 526 15.94 18.83 21.45
C TYR A 526 14.96 17.64 21.56
N MET A 527 14.56 17.06 20.43
CA MET A 527 13.67 15.88 20.38
C MET A 527 14.44 14.63 19.97
N GLY A 528 13.99 13.49 20.49
CA GLY A 528 14.51 12.16 20.18
C GLY A 528 13.86 11.10 21.07
N LYS A 529 14.23 9.83 20.88
CA LYS A 529 13.55 8.65 21.47
C LYS A 529 13.44 8.69 23.00
N SER A 530 14.46 9.23 23.68
CA SER A 530 14.51 9.28 25.16
C SER A 530 13.86 10.53 25.76
N THR A 531 13.28 11.41 24.94
CA THR A 531 12.59 12.62 25.42
C THR A 531 11.11 12.37 25.71
N ALA A 532 10.48 13.25 26.49
CA ALA A 532 9.04 13.18 26.77
C ALA A 532 8.17 13.22 25.50
N LEU A 533 8.65 13.90 24.45
CA LEU A 533 8.10 13.84 23.10
C LEU A 533 9.00 12.96 22.21
N SER A 534 8.86 11.64 22.37
CA SER A 534 9.66 10.66 21.63
C SER A 534 9.46 10.80 20.11
N ILE A 535 10.45 11.37 19.42
CA ILE A 535 10.52 11.42 17.95
C ILE A 535 11.54 10.39 17.47
N HIS A 536 11.15 9.57 16.49
CA HIS A 536 12.05 8.62 15.85
C HIS A 536 12.64 9.20 14.57
N TRP A 537 13.82 9.80 14.71
CA TRP A 537 14.59 10.33 13.59
C TRP A 537 15.20 9.23 12.70
N ARG A 538 15.27 9.52 11.40
CA ARG A 538 15.97 8.72 10.39
C ARG A 538 16.51 9.62 9.28
N LEU A 539 17.44 9.08 8.49
CA LEU A 539 17.83 9.71 7.23
C LEU A 539 16.63 9.64 6.25
N PRO A 540 16.22 10.75 5.59
CA PRO A 540 15.14 10.74 4.62
C PRO A 540 15.55 9.94 3.38
N THR A 541 14.62 9.21 2.76
CA THR A 541 14.82 8.64 1.42
C THR A 541 14.67 9.73 0.36
N LEU A 542 15.10 9.48 -0.88
CA LEU A 542 14.84 10.41 -1.98
C LEU A 542 13.32 10.62 -2.19
N ALA A 543 12.49 9.60 -1.96
CA ALA A 543 11.04 9.74 -2.05
C ALA A 543 10.45 10.65 -0.96
N ASP A 544 11.02 10.65 0.26
CA ASP A 544 10.62 11.60 1.30
C ASP A 544 10.96 13.04 0.90
N TYR A 545 12.15 13.26 0.31
CA TYR A 545 12.52 14.59 -0.22
C TYR A 545 11.65 15.00 -1.40
N GLN A 546 11.34 14.11 -2.34
CA GLN A 546 10.49 14.42 -3.49
C GLN A 546 9.07 14.81 -3.07
N LEU A 547 8.50 14.13 -2.06
CA LEU A 547 7.21 14.49 -1.50
C LEU A 547 7.28 15.83 -0.75
N ALA A 548 8.29 16.03 0.09
CA ALA A 548 8.49 17.30 0.79
C ALA A 548 8.80 18.47 -0.15
N GLU A 549 9.44 18.21 -1.30
CA GLU A 549 9.70 19.19 -2.35
C GLU A 549 8.41 19.63 -3.05
N VAL A 550 7.57 18.67 -3.43
CA VAL A 550 6.19 18.94 -3.87
C VAL A 550 5.41 19.75 -2.83
N ASP A 551 5.69 19.55 -1.54
CA ASP A 551 5.07 20.30 -0.44
C ASP A 551 5.77 21.65 -0.15
N GLY A 552 6.93 21.96 -0.74
CA GLY A 552 7.63 23.25 -0.62
C GLY A 552 8.83 23.33 0.34
N VAL A 553 9.47 22.20 0.69
CA VAL A 553 10.54 22.13 1.70
C VAL A 553 11.71 23.11 1.47
N ARG A 554 12.12 23.35 0.21
CA ARG A 554 13.16 24.34 -0.15
C ARG A 554 12.85 25.75 0.35
N PHE A 555 11.58 26.14 0.38
CA PHE A 555 11.14 27.47 0.81
C PHE A 555 11.01 27.58 2.33
N VAL A 556 10.76 26.45 2.99
CA VAL A 556 10.46 26.38 4.42
C VAL A 556 11.72 26.22 5.25
N MET A 557 12.66 25.37 4.84
CA MET A 557 13.82 25.05 5.68
C MET A 557 14.87 26.18 5.65
N PRO A 558 15.46 26.54 6.81
CA PRO A 558 16.34 27.71 6.91
C PRO A 558 17.61 27.55 6.08
N ASP A 559 18.08 26.32 5.88
CA ASP A 559 19.40 25.96 5.33
C ASP A 559 19.32 25.20 4.00
N MET A 560 18.17 25.28 3.30
CA MET A 560 18.04 24.89 1.89
C MET A 560 18.25 26.09 0.95
N GLY A 561 18.51 25.82 -0.33
CA GLY A 561 18.69 26.84 -1.38
C GLY A 561 20.12 27.34 -1.54
N LEU A 562 20.30 28.35 -2.39
CA LEU A 562 21.60 28.90 -2.75
C LEU A 562 22.33 29.51 -1.52
N PRO A 563 23.66 29.29 -1.38
CA PRO A 563 24.45 29.95 -0.35
C PRO A 563 24.60 31.46 -0.59
N GLY A 564 24.54 32.26 0.47
CA GLY A 564 24.89 33.68 0.42
C GLY A 564 23.83 34.60 -0.21
N GLY A 565 24.28 35.76 -0.70
CA GLY A 565 23.41 36.87 -1.13
C GLY A 565 22.67 36.69 -2.46
N GLU A 566 22.75 35.51 -3.07
CA GLU A 566 21.93 35.12 -4.23
C GLU A 566 20.53 34.62 -3.81
N ARG A 567 20.39 34.10 -2.57
CA ARG A 567 19.06 33.99 -1.95
C ARG A 567 18.55 35.42 -1.70
N PRO A 568 17.28 35.74 -1.97
CA PRO A 568 16.73 37.04 -1.64
C PRO A 568 16.99 37.37 -0.16
N THR A 569 17.75 38.43 0.09
CA THR A 569 18.24 38.83 1.43
C THR A 569 17.13 39.14 2.45
N ARG A 570 15.86 39.02 2.04
CA ARG A 570 14.64 39.19 2.83
C ARG A 570 14.43 38.16 3.93
N ASP A 571 14.87 36.91 3.78
CA ASP A 571 14.60 35.89 4.81
C ASP A 571 15.59 35.92 5.98
N GLY A 572 16.80 36.43 5.77
CA GLY A 572 17.84 36.56 6.80
C GLY A 572 18.62 35.26 7.10
N SER A 573 18.46 34.22 6.27
CA SER A 573 19.27 33.01 6.34
C SER A 573 20.67 33.22 5.70
N PRO A 574 21.72 32.56 6.22
CA PRO A 574 23.03 32.49 5.55
C PRO A 574 23.04 31.62 4.27
N GLY A 575 21.99 30.82 4.05
CA GLY A 575 21.95 29.78 3.01
C GLY A 575 22.83 28.56 3.34
N GLY A 576 22.75 27.52 2.51
CA GLY A 576 23.49 26.28 2.69
C GLY A 576 24.96 26.38 2.26
N ASN A 577 25.86 26.81 3.16
CA ASN A 577 27.31 26.91 2.91
C ASN A 577 27.89 25.66 2.19
N ASN A 578 28.08 25.75 0.88
CA ASN A 578 28.61 24.72 -0.04
C ASN A 578 27.97 23.31 0.05
N THR A 579 26.85 23.14 0.77
CA THR A 579 26.25 21.84 1.10
C THR A 579 24.79 21.74 0.70
N HIS A 580 24.47 22.28 -0.48
CA HIS A 580 23.18 22.07 -1.15
C HIS A 580 22.88 20.58 -1.39
N LEU A 581 23.92 19.73 -1.49
CA LEU A 581 23.79 18.28 -1.59
C LEU A 581 23.59 17.64 -0.20
N GLU A 582 22.38 17.16 0.07
CA GLU A 582 21.97 16.49 1.30
C GLU A 582 21.85 14.96 1.11
N TRP A 583 22.37 14.16 2.05
CA TRP A 583 22.32 12.70 1.95
C TRP A 583 20.90 12.15 2.09
N THR A 584 20.55 11.21 1.20
CA THR A 584 19.35 10.38 1.34
C THR A 584 19.70 8.97 1.79
N ALA A 585 18.75 8.26 2.40
CA ALA A 585 18.83 6.83 2.70
C ALA A 585 18.78 5.95 1.44
N THR A 586 18.43 6.51 0.27
CA THR A 586 18.31 5.77 -0.98
C THR A 586 19.70 5.46 -1.54
N VAL A 587 20.01 4.16 -1.67
CA VAL A 587 21.19 3.70 -2.38
C VAL A 587 20.97 3.82 -3.88
N ASP A 588 22.01 4.18 -4.62
CA ASP A 588 21.96 4.22 -6.08
C ASP A 588 21.89 2.80 -6.64
N ALA A 589 20.85 2.51 -7.42
CA ALA A 589 20.60 1.23 -8.06
C ALA A 589 20.93 1.25 -9.57
N GLY A 590 21.36 2.39 -10.12
CA GLY A 590 21.59 2.63 -11.56
C GLY A 590 22.79 1.87 -12.19
N GLY A 591 23.29 0.84 -11.53
CA GLY A 591 24.32 -0.06 -12.04
C GLY A 591 24.72 -1.12 -11.02
N LEU A 592 25.62 -2.03 -11.41
CA LEU A 592 26.18 -3.08 -10.54
C LEU A 592 26.97 -2.57 -9.32
N ASN A 593 27.07 -1.24 -9.14
CA ASN A 593 28.01 -0.59 -8.27
C ASN A 593 27.35 0.01 -7.02
N ARG A 594 27.11 -0.82 -6.00
CA ARG A 594 26.64 -0.42 -4.65
C ARG A 594 27.67 0.40 -3.84
N ARG A 595 28.52 1.21 -4.49
CA ARG A 595 29.43 2.20 -3.87
C ARG A 595 28.80 3.60 -3.79
N SER A 596 27.72 3.82 -4.53
CA SER A 596 27.00 5.10 -4.56
C SER A 596 25.74 5.09 -3.68
N SER A 597 25.26 6.29 -3.42
CA SER A 597 23.99 6.66 -2.78
C SER A 597 23.48 7.95 -3.42
N LEU A 598 22.17 8.19 -3.33
CA LEU A 598 21.56 9.39 -3.88
C LEU A 598 21.66 10.53 -2.85
N LEU A 599 22.06 11.71 -3.32
CA LEU A 599 21.88 12.99 -2.63
C LEU A 599 20.64 13.67 -3.21
N PHE A 600 19.96 14.46 -2.39
CA PHE A 600 19.02 15.47 -2.81
C PHE A 600 19.75 16.81 -2.93
N ASP A 601 19.56 17.55 -4.02
CA ASP A 601 20.06 18.90 -4.18
C ASP A 601 18.99 19.91 -3.76
N SER A 602 19.20 20.57 -2.62
CA SER A 602 18.30 21.58 -2.07
C SER A 602 18.32 22.92 -2.82
N VAL A 603 19.10 23.06 -3.90
CA VAL A 603 18.93 24.15 -4.87
C VAL A 603 17.93 23.75 -5.96
N SER A 604 18.16 22.62 -6.65
CA SER A 604 17.37 22.24 -7.84
C SER A 604 16.20 21.29 -7.60
N GLY A 605 16.05 20.73 -6.39
CA GLY A 605 15.08 19.68 -6.08
C GLY A 605 15.43 18.29 -6.66
N LEU A 606 16.60 18.14 -7.30
CA LEU A 606 16.96 16.94 -8.06
C LEU A 606 17.75 15.90 -7.24
N GLY A 607 17.65 14.63 -7.66
CA GLY A 607 18.42 13.52 -7.10
C GLY A 607 19.72 13.24 -7.87
N TYR A 608 20.85 13.14 -7.17
CA TYR A 608 22.16 12.86 -7.78
C TYR A 608 22.87 11.66 -7.16
N GLY A 609 23.28 10.69 -7.99
CA GLY A 609 24.16 9.59 -7.56
C GLY A 609 25.59 10.07 -7.29
N LYS A 610 26.10 9.84 -6.08
CA LYS A 610 27.51 10.08 -5.70
C LYS A 610 28.05 8.94 -4.84
N ARG A 611 29.38 8.83 -4.76
CA ARG A 611 30.05 7.86 -3.89
C ARG A 611 29.78 8.16 -2.42
N ARG A 612 29.50 7.12 -1.64
CA ARG A 612 29.19 7.18 -0.19
C ARG A 612 30.27 7.85 0.66
N SER A 613 31.49 7.90 0.12
CA SER A 613 32.71 8.44 0.70
C SER A 613 32.90 9.95 0.54
N LEU A 614 32.07 10.61 -0.27
CA LEU A 614 32.00 12.06 -0.24
C LEU A 614 31.35 12.54 1.07
N THR A 615 31.72 13.75 1.51
CA THR A 615 31.00 14.44 2.56
C THR A 615 29.80 15.19 1.96
N GLY A 616 28.68 15.21 2.68
CA GLY A 616 27.47 15.92 2.27
C GLY A 616 26.70 16.47 3.47
N GLY A 617 25.72 17.33 3.20
CA GLY A 617 24.78 17.78 4.20
C GLY A 617 23.96 16.60 4.75
N VAL A 618 23.58 16.67 6.02
CA VAL A 618 22.72 15.66 6.65
C VAL A 618 21.57 16.36 7.32
N ARG A 619 20.37 15.98 6.91
CA ARG A 619 19.10 16.33 7.54
C ARG A 619 18.41 15.04 7.97
N CYS A 620 17.64 15.12 9.05
CA CYS A 620 16.83 14.01 9.54
C CYS A 620 15.35 14.32 9.39
N VAL A 621 14.58 13.29 9.02
CA VAL A 621 13.10 13.30 9.09
C VAL A 621 12.67 12.44 10.27
N GLY A 622 11.65 12.91 10.99
CA GLY A 622 11.11 12.27 12.19
C GLY A 622 9.61 12.00 12.08
N ARG A 623 9.14 11.14 12.97
CA ARG A 623 7.73 10.76 13.18
C ARG A 623 7.49 10.47 14.66
#